data_AF-A0A2S6WEG0-F1
#
_entry.id   AF-A0A2S6WEG0-F1
#
_cell.length_a   1.000
_cell.length_b   1.000
_cell.length_c   1.000
_cell.angle_alpha   90.00
_cell.angle_beta   90.00
_cell.angle_gamma   90.00
#
_symmetry.space_group_name_H-M   'P 1'
#
loop_
_entity.id
_entity.type
_entity.pdbx_description
1 polymer ?
#
loop_
_entity_poly.entity_id
_entity_poly.type
_entity_poly.pdbx_seq_one_letter_code
_entity_poly.pdbx_strand_id
1 'polypeptide(L)'
;LNPLDASIDIDAVPDEVWGSVSAVLTTNLYGNPDPAPRLRQKCDALGIPLFEDGAHAIGSRVGDRPVGAWGEASVFSLSKHVGAKAGGMLSLADPGLREAVEKTCEGLLAPRRASAELAYLVRPYAEATVRGLRLRRAAWAAIRLLGLADREEIRMPLRPDELALAARHTPGLDAHHPWVRVDMHDYRLRSGRLRLRRIGHKLDRLDDVLDACRVGTELLLSTPWAKPRDGQGTQPLFRVPLFVADRDAAIAALARQGIVVGYLYDPPLDDYAGAEFTDPSPAPEAARWFARHALPVDPQRARTVIEVLERSGAQPAPAPGELPGDRPTPGGLGRSRG
;
A
#
# COMPACT_ATOMS: atom_id res chain seq x y z
N LEU A 1 13.24 7.53 -2.94
CA LEU A 1 12.64 6.17 -3.03
C LEU A 1 13.41 5.38 -4.06
N ASN A 2 13.50 4.05 -3.89
CA ASN A 2 13.95 3.16 -4.95
C ASN A 2 12.83 3.02 -6.01
N PRO A 3 13.06 3.36 -7.29
CA PRO A 3 12.04 3.32 -8.31
C PRO A 3 11.58 1.90 -8.70
N LEU A 4 12.26 0.83 -8.25
CA LEU A 4 11.95 -0.54 -8.64
C LEU A 4 11.12 -1.32 -7.61
N ASP A 5 10.95 -0.80 -6.40
CA ASP A 5 10.11 -1.42 -5.37
C ASP A 5 9.40 -0.42 -4.45
N ALA A 6 9.64 0.88 -4.65
CA ALA A 6 9.14 1.99 -3.86
C ALA A 6 9.57 1.99 -2.40
N SER A 7 10.61 1.24 -2.03
CA SER A 7 11.19 1.36 -0.69
C SER A 7 11.84 2.73 -0.49
N ILE A 8 11.95 3.17 0.75
CA ILE A 8 12.71 4.39 1.05
C ILE A 8 14.18 4.22 0.64
N ASP A 9 14.74 5.27 0.06
CA ASP A 9 16.19 5.41 -0.11
C ASP A 9 16.67 6.27 1.05
N ILE A 10 17.32 5.63 2.03
CA ILE A 10 17.76 6.26 3.28
C ILE A 10 18.80 7.35 2.98
N ASP A 11 19.65 7.12 1.98
CA ASP A 11 20.79 7.98 1.66
C ASP A 11 20.33 9.23 0.89
N ALA A 12 19.13 9.20 0.30
CA ALA A 12 18.50 10.36 -0.34
C ALA A 12 17.83 11.32 0.66
N VAL A 13 17.68 10.94 1.94
CA VAL A 13 17.07 11.79 2.96
C VAL A 13 18.14 12.69 3.61
N PRO A 14 18.04 14.03 3.53
CA PRO A 14 19.05 14.95 4.04
C PRO A 14 19.24 14.83 5.55
N ASP A 15 20.46 15.06 6.04
CA ASP A 15 20.76 14.95 7.47
C ASP A 15 19.99 15.99 8.30
N GLU A 16 19.65 17.14 7.73
CA GLU A 16 18.78 18.14 8.38
C GLU A 16 17.37 17.61 8.64
N VAL A 17 16.84 16.79 7.73
CA VAL A 17 15.54 16.12 7.90
C VAL A 17 15.65 15.04 8.97
N TRP A 18 16.73 14.24 8.95
CA TRP A 18 16.99 13.27 10.01
C TRP A 18 17.09 13.91 11.40
N GLY A 19 17.68 15.10 11.49
CA GLY A 19 17.79 15.86 12.73
C GLY A 19 16.50 16.53 13.21
N SER A 20 15.45 16.59 12.39
CA SER A 20 14.20 17.29 12.72
C SER A 20 13.02 16.36 13.02
N VAL A 21 13.07 15.10 12.58
CA VAL A 21 11.97 14.14 12.75
C VAL A 21 11.92 13.55 14.16
N SER A 22 10.71 13.36 14.68
CA SER A 22 10.50 12.73 16.00
C SER A 22 10.37 11.21 15.96
N ALA A 23 10.19 10.62 14.77
CA ALA A 23 10.00 9.19 14.55
C ALA A 23 10.14 8.87 13.06
N VAL A 24 10.39 7.59 12.76
CA VAL A 24 10.31 7.03 11.41
C VAL A 24 9.18 6.02 11.34
N LEU A 25 8.39 6.06 10.27
CA LEU A 25 7.38 5.04 9.97
C LEU A 25 7.70 4.42 8.61
N THR A 26 8.00 3.13 8.57
CA THR A 26 8.14 2.39 7.30
C THR A 26 6.77 2.27 6.63
N THR A 27 6.76 2.07 5.31
CA THR A 27 5.54 1.87 4.52
C THR A 27 5.37 0.44 4.04
N ASN A 28 6.50 -0.28 3.84
CA ASN A 28 6.57 -1.63 3.28
C ASN A 28 5.61 -1.82 2.09
N LEU A 29 5.65 -0.88 1.14
CA LEU A 29 4.65 -0.72 0.09
C LEU A 29 4.47 -2.02 -0.69
N TYR A 30 3.21 -2.40 -0.93
CA TYR A 30 2.86 -3.65 -1.61
C TYR A 30 3.38 -4.94 -0.96
N GLY A 31 3.98 -4.86 0.22
CA GLY A 31 4.70 -5.97 0.85
C GLY A 31 6.16 -6.06 0.43
N ASN A 32 6.69 -5.06 -0.29
CA ASN A 32 8.13 -4.89 -0.46
C ASN A 32 8.66 -4.28 0.84
N PRO A 33 9.56 -4.96 1.56
CA PRO A 33 10.10 -4.41 2.78
C PRO A 33 10.94 -3.17 2.52
N ASP A 34 10.77 -2.16 3.38
CA ASP A 34 11.76 -1.08 3.50
C ASP A 34 13.09 -1.63 4.06
N PRO A 35 14.22 -0.93 3.89
CA PRO A 35 15.52 -1.31 4.46
C PRO A 35 15.58 -1.16 5.99
N ALA A 36 14.68 -1.87 6.70
CA ALA A 36 14.45 -1.78 8.14
C ALA A 36 15.71 -1.99 9.00
N PRO A 37 16.68 -2.87 8.69
CA PRO A 37 17.92 -2.97 9.46
C PRO A 37 18.74 -1.67 9.45
N ARG A 38 18.87 -1.03 8.27
CA ARG A 38 19.60 0.25 8.15
C ARG A 38 18.81 1.38 8.79
N LEU A 39 17.48 1.40 8.64
CA LEU A 39 16.61 2.36 9.31
C LEU A 39 16.72 2.25 10.84
N ARG A 40 16.64 1.04 11.39
CA ARG A 40 16.82 0.75 12.81
C ARG A 40 18.15 1.31 13.31
N GLN A 41 19.25 0.98 12.63
CA GLN A 41 20.58 1.48 12.98
C GLN A 41 20.64 3.02 12.97
N LYS A 42 20.06 3.68 11.96
CA LYS A 42 20.06 5.15 11.89
C LYS A 42 19.18 5.77 12.98
N CYS A 43 18.01 5.19 13.25
CA CYS A 43 17.11 5.60 14.32
C CYS A 43 17.75 5.45 15.71
N ASP A 44 18.45 4.33 15.96
CA ASP A 44 19.24 4.11 17.19
C ASP A 44 20.28 5.20 17.42
N ALA A 45 21.05 5.53 16.36
CA ALA A 45 22.10 6.54 16.45
C ALA A 45 21.56 7.95 16.75
N LEU A 46 20.32 8.24 16.33
CA LEU A 46 19.65 9.52 16.52
C LEU A 46 18.73 9.56 17.75
N GLY A 47 18.51 8.42 18.42
CA GLY A 47 17.62 8.33 19.57
C GLY A 47 16.14 8.54 19.23
N ILE A 48 15.71 8.25 18.00
CA ILE A 48 14.31 8.36 17.57
C ILE A 48 13.68 6.96 17.36
N PRO A 49 12.38 6.78 17.63
CA PRO A 49 11.71 5.51 17.44
C PRO A 49 11.48 5.17 15.96
N LEU A 50 11.62 3.89 15.64
CA LEU A 50 11.19 3.29 14.38
C LEU A 50 9.85 2.59 14.58
N PHE A 51 8.88 2.87 13.71
CA PHE A 51 7.60 2.16 13.62
C PHE A 51 7.47 1.49 12.26
N GLU A 52 6.70 0.40 12.20
CA GLU A 52 6.48 -0.31 10.95
C GLU A 52 5.00 -0.32 10.53
N ASP A 53 4.68 0.26 9.37
CA ASP A 53 3.43 -0.05 8.68
C ASP A 53 3.59 -1.40 7.97
N GLY A 54 3.02 -2.44 8.57
CA GLY A 54 2.96 -3.80 8.04
C GLY A 54 1.64 -4.11 7.33
N ALA A 55 0.81 -3.12 6.99
CA ALA A 55 -0.52 -3.34 6.43
C ALA A 55 -0.52 -4.20 5.15
N HIS A 56 0.56 -4.14 4.36
CA HIS A 56 0.78 -4.92 3.14
C HIS A 56 1.83 -6.03 3.30
N ALA A 57 2.41 -6.22 4.48
CA ALA A 57 3.68 -6.93 4.63
C ALA A 57 3.60 -8.20 5.50
N ILE A 58 2.40 -8.68 5.83
CA ILE A 58 2.24 -9.99 6.51
C ILE A 58 2.96 -11.07 5.68
N GLY A 59 3.88 -11.78 6.32
CA GLY A 59 4.71 -12.82 5.70
C GLY A 59 5.99 -12.34 5.00
N SER A 60 6.21 -11.03 4.87
CA SER A 60 7.40 -10.44 4.24
C SER A 60 8.57 -10.39 5.23
N ARG A 61 9.83 -10.40 4.72
CA ARG A 61 11.04 -10.52 5.57
C ARG A 61 12.17 -9.62 5.08
N VAL A 62 13.01 -9.19 6.01
CA VAL A 62 14.32 -8.59 5.72
C VAL A 62 15.38 -9.47 6.35
N GLY A 63 16.16 -10.15 5.52
CA GLY A 63 17.06 -11.21 5.99
C GLY A 63 16.29 -12.35 6.67
N ASP A 64 16.69 -12.71 7.87
CA ASP A 64 16.09 -13.76 8.69
C ASP A 64 14.89 -13.28 9.53
N ARG A 65 14.66 -11.97 9.63
CA ARG A 65 13.61 -11.37 10.47
C ARG A 65 12.37 -10.97 9.67
N PRO A 66 11.16 -11.21 10.21
CA PRO A 66 9.92 -10.74 9.58
C PRO A 66 9.80 -9.21 9.65
N VAL A 67 9.09 -8.64 8.67
CA VAL A 67 8.58 -7.26 8.79
C VAL A 67 7.67 -7.19 10.01
N GLY A 68 7.85 -6.15 10.81
CA GLY A 68 7.19 -5.90 12.08
C GLY A 68 7.97 -6.30 13.34
N ALA A 69 9.21 -6.76 13.18
CA ALA A 69 10.12 -7.13 14.27
C ALA A 69 11.37 -6.21 14.36
N TRP A 70 11.36 -5.07 13.68
CA TRP A 70 12.47 -4.10 13.64
C TRP A 70 12.16 -2.83 14.43
N GLY A 71 10.91 -2.38 14.43
CA GLY A 71 10.45 -1.19 15.12
C GLY A 71 10.01 -1.42 16.57
N GLU A 72 9.76 -0.33 17.28
CA GLU A 72 9.18 -0.30 18.63
C GLU A 72 7.73 -0.82 18.63
N ALA A 73 6.99 -0.51 17.56
CA ALA A 73 5.66 -1.01 17.31
C ALA A 73 5.38 -1.16 15.82
N SER A 74 4.53 -2.14 15.49
CA SER A 74 4.24 -2.50 14.11
C SER A 74 2.76 -2.78 13.91
N VAL A 75 2.15 -2.17 12.91
CA VAL A 75 0.71 -2.26 12.66
C VAL A 75 0.43 -3.09 11.43
N PHE A 76 -0.42 -4.09 11.55
CA PHE A 76 -0.84 -4.95 10.45
C PHE A 76 -2.34 -4.82 10.21
N SER A 77 -2.75 -4.97 8.97
CA SER A 77 -4.17 -4.95 8.61
C SER A 77 -4.68 -6.33 8.23
N LEU A 78 -5.80 -6.72 8.81
CA LEU A 78 -6.46 -7.98 8.49
C LEU A 78 -7.34 -7.89 7.24
N SER A 79 -7.44 -6.72 6.59
CA SER A 79 -8.26 -6.58 5.38
C SER A 79 -7.57 -7.02 4.09
N LYS A 80 -6.26 -7.31 4.13
CA LYS A 80 -5.41 -7.63 2.96
C LYS A 80 -5.30 -9.15 2.79
N HIS A 81 -4.17 -9.77 3.13
CA HIS A 81 -3.95 -11.23 2.98
C HIS A 81 -5.03 -12.06 3.67
N VAL A 82 -5.37 -11.71 4.91
CA VAL A 82 -6.41 -12.40 5.68
C VAL A 82 -7.81 -12.20 5.05
N GLY A 83 -8.01 -11.10 4.32
CA GLY A 83 -9.29 -10.79 3.68
C GLY A 83 -10.45 -10.71 4.67
N ALA A 84 -10.20 -10.32 5.91
CA ALA A 84 -11.18 -10.19 6.97
C ALA A 84 -12.08 -8.97 6.82
N LYS A 85 -11.64 -7.96 6.04
CA LYS A 85 -12.34 -6.68 5.83
C LYS A 85 -12.69 -5.93 7.13
N ALA A 86 -11.99 -6.23 8.21
CA ALA A 86 -12.13 -5.59 9.52
C ALA A 86 -10.87 -5.88 10.35
N GLY A 87 -10.49 -4.93 11.20
CA GLY A 87 -9.46 -5.12 12.22
C GLY A 87 -8.01 -5.06 11.73
N GLY A 88 -7.12 -5.23 12.69
CA GLY A 88 -5.68 -5.19 12.55
C GLY A 88 -5.00 -5.92 13.71
N MET A 89 -3.68 -5.99 13.66
CA MET A 89 -2.84 -6.45 14.77
C MET A 89 -1.81 -5.37 15.06
N LEU A 90 -1.50 -5.19 16.34
CA LEU A 90 -0.42 -4.33 16.81
C LEU A 90 0.62 -5.24 17.47
N SER A 91 1.84 -5.22 16.94
CA SER A 91 3.01 -5.83 17.56
C SER A 91 3.76 -4.77 18.35
N LEU A 92 4.29 -5.14 19.51
CA LEU A 92 5.07 -4.26 20.38
C LEU A 92 6.40 -4.95 20.68
N ALA A 93 7.51 -4.21 20.56
CA ALA A 93 8.83 -4.73 20.90
C ALA A 93 8.98 -4.97 22.41
N ASP A 94 8.43 -4.06 23.23
CA ASP A 94 8.37 -4.19 24.69
C ASP A 94 7.04 -4.83 25.13
N PRO A 95 7.05 -6.08 25.65
CA PRO A 95 5.87 -6.72 26.20
C PRO A 95 5.26 -5.98 27.39
N GLY A 96 6.06 -5.17 28.12
CA GLY A 96 5.63 -4.37 29.26
C GLY A 96 4.60 -3.30 28.89
N LEU A 97 4.57 -2.86 27.63
CA LEU A 97 3.60 -1.87 27.14
C LEU A 97 2.21 -2.45 26.86
N ARG A 98 2.08 -3.78 26.81
CA ARG A 98 0.86 -4.47 26.36
C ARG A 98 -0.38 -4.02 27.12
N GLU A 99 -0.35 -4.02 28.46
CA GLU A 99 -1.51 -3.68 29.28
C GLU A 99 -1.95 -2.22 29.08
N ALA A 100 -0.99 -1.30 29.05
CA ALA A 100 -1.26 0.13 28.87
C ALA A 100 -1.87 0.41 27.49
N VAL A 101 -1.36 -0.24 26.45
CA VAL A 101 -1.88 -0.13 25.08
C VAL A 101 -3.27 -0.75 24.99
N GLU A 102 -3.50 -1.94 25.54
CA GLU A 102 -4.82 -2.59 25.56
C GLU A 102 -5.86 -1.70 26.24
N LYS A 103 -5.54 -1.14 27.41
CA LYS A 103 -6.42 -0.19 28.12
C LYS A 103 -6.73 1.06 27.28
N THR A 104 -5.73 1.59 26.57
CA THR A 104 -5.91 2.75 25.69
C THR A 104 -6.82 2.42 24.52
N CYS A 105 -6.59 1.29 23.83
CA CYS A 105 -7.46 0.82 22.76
C CYS A 105 -8.90 0.63 23.24
N GLU A 106 -9.09 0.00 24.40
CA GLU A 106 -10.41 -0.24 24.99
C GLU A 106 -11.19 1.07 25.24
N GLY A 107 -10.51 2.14 25.66
CA GLY A 107 -11.08 3.47 25.83
C GLY A 107 -11.43 4.19 24.52
N LEU A 108 -10.78 3.82 23.42
CA LEU A 108 -11.05 4.40 22.09
C LEU A 108 -12.20 3.70 21.35
N LEU A 109 -12.61 2.51 21.78
CA LEU A 109 -13.66 1.73 21.11
C LEU A 109 -15.07 2.22 21.46
N ALA A 110 -15.91 2.34 20.44
CA ALA A 110 -17.34 2.62 20.57
C ALA A 110 -18.15 1.31 20.78
N PRO A 111 -19.32 1.39 21.44
CA PRO A 111 -20.17 0.22 21.66
C PRO A 111 -20.55 -0.49 20.35
N ARG A 112 -20.72 -1.82 20.43
CA ARG A 112 -21.13 -2.64 19.29
C ARG A 112 -22.49 -2.21 18.75
N ARG A 113 -22.66 -2.20 17.42
CA ARG A 113 -23.94 -1.98 16.73
C ARG A 113 -24.40 -3.24 16.00
N ALA A 114 -25.62 -3.72 16.28
CA ALA A 114 -26.14 -4.96 15.70
C ALA A 114 -26.28 -4.90 14.16
N SER A 115 -26.70 -3.75 13.61
CA SER A 115 -26.79 -3.55 12.16
C SER A 115 -25.43 -3.66 11.47
N ALA A 116 -24.35 -3.18 12.11
CA ALA A 116 -22.99 -3.29 11.59
C ALA A 116 -22.51 -4.75 11.55
N GLU A 117 -22.85 -5.54 12.57
CA GLU A 117 -22.54 -6.97 12.60
C GLU A 117 -23.27 -7.72 11.48
N LEU A 118 -24.56 -7.44 11.28
CA LEU A 118 -25.36 -8.02 10.21
C LEU A 118 -24.81 -7.64 8.83
N ALA A 119 -24.52 -6.35 8.61
CA ALA A 119 -23.94 -5.85 7.37
C ALA A 119 -22.62 -6.56 7.05
N TYR A 120 -21.74 -6.72 8.04
CA TYR A 120 -20.49 -7.45 7.89
C TYR A 120 -20.70 -8.91 7.46
N LEU A 121 -21.67 -9.61 8.05
CA LEU A 121 -21.96 -11.01 7.72
C LEU A 121 -22.53 -11.17 6.30
N VAL A 122 -23.44 -10.29 5.90
CA VAL A 122 -24.15 -10.34 4.61
C VAL A 122 -23.30 -9.82 3.45
N ARG A 123 -22.41 -8.85 3.70
CA ARG A 123 -21.63 -8.15 2.66
C ARG A 123 -20.96 -9.08 1.63
N PRO A 124 -20.26 -10.17 2.00
CA PRO A 124 -19.61 -11.03 1.01
C PRO A 124 -20.60 -11.68 0.02
N TYR A 125 -21.79 -12.04 0.49
CA TYR A 125 -22.85 -12.60 -0.34
C TYR A 125 -23.46 -11.53 -1.25
N ALA A 126 -23.73 -10.34 -0.71
CA ALA A 126 -24.22 -9.22 -1.51
C ALA A 126 -23.23 -8.85 -2.63
N GLU A 127 -21.93 -8.77 -2.33
CA GLU A 127 -20.90 -8.52 -3.34
C GLU A 127 -20.78 -9.64 -4.39
N ALA A 128 -20.95 -10.91 -3.98
CA ALA A 128 -20.98 -12.03 -4.91
C ALA A 128 -22.19 -11.93 -5.86
N THR A 129 -23.38 -11.63 -5.35
CA THR A 129 -24.60 -11.43 -6.14
C THR A 129 -24.46 -10.25 -7.11
N VAL A 130 -23.95 -9.10 -6.65
CA VAL A 130 -23.72 -7.93 -7.52
C VAL A 130 -22.76 -8.26 -8.66
N ARG A 131 -21.69 -9.03 -8.38
CA ARG A 131 -20.77 -9.50 -9.43
C ARG A 131 -21.41 -10.48 -10.38
N GLY A 132 -22.12 -11.49 -9.87
CA GLY A 132 -22.78 -12.52 -10.69
C GLY A 132 -23.85 -11.94 -11.63
N LEU A 133 -24.63 -10.98 -11.15
CA LEU A 133 -25.66 -10.29 -11.94
C LEU A 133 -25.11 -9.12 -12.78
N ARG A 134 -23.79 -8.86 -12.74
CA ARG A 134 -23.12 -7.74 -13.42
C ARG A 134 -23.71 -6.36 -13.07
N LEU A 135 -24.31 -6.22 -11.89
CA LEU A 135 -24.98 -5.00 -11.40
C LEU A 135 -23.99 -3.97 -10.82
N ARG A 136 -22.70 -4.06 -11.14
CA ARG A 136 -21.66 -3.18 -10.57
C ARG A 136 -21.98 -1.70 -10.74
N ARG A 137 -22.44 -1.31 -11.94
CA ARG A 137 -22.79 0.09 -12.25
C ARG A 137 -24.00 0.57 -11.43
N ALA A 138 -25.04 -0.25 -11.33
CA ALA A 138 -26.24 0.06 -10.56
C ALA A 138 -25.95 0.15 -9.06
N ALA A 139 -25.17 -0.79 -8.52
CA ALA A 139 -24.75 -0.77 -7.11
C ALA A 139 -23.95 0.50 -6.79
N TRP A 140 -23.04 0.92 -7.68
CA TRP A 140 -22.24 2.11 -7.47
C TRP A 140 -23.06 3.41 -7.58
N ALA A 141 -24.03 3.46 -8.52
CA ALA A 141 -24.99 4.56 -8.59
C ALA A 141 -25.82 4.67 -7.31
N ALA A 142 -26.27 3.54 -6.75
CA ALA A 142 -27.01 3.53 -5.49
C ALA A 142 -26.16 4.01 -4.30
N ILE A 143 -24.90 3.59 -4.20
CA ILE A 143 -23.98 4.07 -3.15
C ILE A 143 -23.81 5.60 -3.22
N ARG A 144 -23.64 6.15 -4.43
CA ARG A 144 -23.56 7.60 -4.64
C ARG A 144 -24.84 8.33 -4.26
N LEU A 145 -26.00 7.81 -4.69
CA LEU A 145 -27.31 8.39 -4.35
C LEU A 145 -27.58 8.40 -2.84
N LEU A 146 -27.09 7.40 -2.11
CA LEU A 146 -27.26 7.29 -0.67
C LEU A 146 -26.22 8.09 0.14
N GLY A 147 -25.27 8.78 -0.52
CA GLY A 147 -24.20 9.51 0.16
C GLY A 147 -23.26 8.62 0.98
N LEU A 148 -23.18 7.34 0.63
CA LEU A 148 -22.35 6.34 1.35
C LEU A 148 -20.91 6.28 0.82
N ALA A 149 -20.54 7.17 -0.10
CA ALA A 149 -19.18 7.32 -0.59
C ALA A 149 -18.54 8.54 0.08
N ASP A 150 -17.48 8.32 0.86
CA ASP A 150 -16.72 9.41 1.49
C ASP A 150 -15.81 10.16 0.50
N ARG A 151 -15.66 9.63 -0.72
CA ARG A 151 -14.75 10.16 -1.75
C ARG A 151 -15.36 10.05 -3.14
N GLU A 152 -15.18 11.11 -3.94
CA GLU A 152 -15.58 11.13 -5.35
C GLU A 152 -14.55 10.44 -6.25
N GLU A 153 -13.27 10.51 -5.85
CA GLU A 153 -12.11 9.94 -6.51
C GLU A 153 -11.40 8.90 -5.62
N ILE A 154 -10.22 8.43 -6.04
CA ILE A 154 -9.43 7.46 -5.27
C ILE A 154 -8.80 8.06 -4.00
N ARG A 155 -8.60 9.38 -3.95
CA ARG A 155 -7.97 10.10 -2.84
C ARG A 155 -8.98 10.93 -2.06
N MET A 156 -8.68 11.18 -0.79
CA MET A 156 -9.33 12.26 -0.06
C MET A 156 -8.74 13.60 -0.48
N PRO A 157 -9.54 14.67 -0.54
CA PRO A 157 -9.02 16.02 -0.59
C PRO A 157 -8.10 16.30 0.60
N LEU A 158 -6.97 16.94 0.35
CA LEU A 158 -6.09 17.41 1.41
C LEU A 158 -6.70 18.63 2.09
N ARG A 159 -6.56 18.69 3.42
CA ARG A 159 -7.15 19.73 4.26
C ARG A 159 -6.12 20.13 5.33
N PRO A 160 -5.04 20.83 4.94
CA PRO A 160 -3.92 21.11 5.84
C PRO A 160 -4.36 21.90 7.07
N ASP A 161 -5.23 22.91 6.90
CA ASP A 161 -5.75 23.70 8.03
C ASP A 161 -6.58 22.86 9.02
N GLU A 162 -7.50 22.02 8.50
CA GLU A 162 -8.30 21.13 9.35
C GLU A 162 -7.40 20.13 10.10
N LEU A 163 -6.38 19.59 9.43
CA LEU A 163 -5.43 18.66 10.05
C LEU A 163 -4.58 19.35 11.12
N ALA A 164 -4.10 20.57 10.86
CA ALA A 164 -3.35 21.37 11.82
C ALA A 164 -4.19 21.75 13.05
N LEU A 165 -5.50 21.99 12.88
CA LEU A 165 -6.42 22.18 13.99
C LEU A 165 -6.65 20.88 14.77
N ALA A 166 -6.83 19.76 14.07
CA ALA A 166 -7.03 18.45 14.69
C ALA A 166 -5.81 18.03 15.53
N ALA A 167 -4.59 18.27 15.03
CA ALA A 167 -3.34 17.94 15.73
C ALA A 167 -3.18 18.64 17.10
N ARG A 168 -3.89 19.76 17.34
CA ARG A 168 -3.92 20.43 18.65
C ARG A 168 -4.74 19.67 19.72
N HIS A 169 -5.49 18.66 19.31
CA HIS A 169 -6.42 17.90 20.17
C HIS A 169 -5.90 16.48 20.50
N THR A 170 -4.59 16.31 20.55
CA THR A 170 -3.94 15.05 20.95
C THR A 170 -4.10 14.80 22.46
N PRO A 171 -4.16 13.53 22.92
CA PRO A 171 -3.98 12.27 22.17
C PRO A 171 -5.28 11.66 21.58
N GLY A 172 -6.41 12.39 21.59
CA GLY A 172 -7.69 11.86 21.13
C GLY A 172 -7.75 11.61 19.61
N LEU A 173 -8.52 10.59 19.19
CA LEU A 173 -8.76 10.29 17.76
C LEU A 173 -10.01 10.98 17.19
N ASP A 174 -10.83 11.61 18.03
CA ASP A 174 -12.10 12.22 17.62
C ASP A 174 -11.89 13.32 16.58
N ALA A 175 -10.91 14.19 16.82
CA ALA A 175 -10.56 15.25 15.88
C ALA A 175 -10.02 14.71 14.54
N HIS A 176 -9.39 13.54 14.54
CA HIS A 176 -8.86 12.89 13.34
C HIS A 176 -9.86 11.97 12.62
N HIS A 177 -11.08 11.84 13.15
CA HIS A 177 -12.10 10.92 12.63
C HIS A 177 -12.38 11.05 11.12
N PRO A 178 -12.42 12.26 10.52
CA PRO A 178 -12.65 12.41 9.09
C PRO A 178 -11.62 11.67 8.20
N TRP A 179 -10.36 11.59 8.62
CA TRP A 179 -9.27 10.95 7.87
C TRP A 179 -9.14 9.46 8.18
N VAL A 180 -9.43 9.03 9.41
CA VAL A 180 -9.25 7.62 9.81
C VAL A 180 -10.41 6.74 9.33
N ARG A 181 -11.63 7.27 9.30
CA ARG A 181 -12.84 6.47 9.05
C ARG A 181 -13.04 6.02 7.60
N VAL A 182 -12.26 6.50 6.63
CA VAL A 182 -12.58 6.48 5.18
C VAL A 182 -13.10 5.12 4.73
N ASP A 183 -14.35 5.08 4.23
CA ASP A 183 -15.07 3.87 3.79
C ASP A 183 -15.21 2.76 4.86
N MET A 184 -14.86 3.07 6.11
CA MET A 184 -14.88 2.23 7.30
C MET A 184 -15.48 3.00 8.49
N HIS A 185 -16.69 3.52 8.33
CA HIS A 185 -17.40 4.29 9.38
C HIS A 185 -17.49 3.59 10.74
N ASP A 186 -17.38 2.26 10.72
CA ASP A 186 -17.54 1.39 11.87
C ASP A 186 -16.20 0.93 12.47
N TYR A 187 -15.07 1.55 12.10
CA TYR A 187 -13.71 1.10 12.50
C TYR A 187 -13.48 1.07 14.01
N ARG A 188 -14.18 1.92 14.79
CA ARG A 188 -14.11 1.96 16.26
C ARG A 188 -15.10 1.04 16.95
N LEU A 189 -16.03 0.40 16.23
CA LEU A 189 -17.04 -0.43 16.87
C LEU A 189 -16.42 -1.70 17.44
N ARG A 190 -16.76 -2.04 18.68
CA ARG A 190 -16.45 -3.35 19.26
C ARG A 190 -17.02 -4.46 18.38
N SER A 191 -16.15 -5.39 17.98
CA SER A 191 -16.51 -6.52 17.14
C SER A 191 -17.29 -7.57 17.94
N GLY A 192 -18.37 -8.09 17.36
CA GLY A 192 -19.14 -9.19 17.95
C GLY A 192 -18.43 -10.54 17.86
N ARG A 193 -18.86 -11.50 18.70
CA ARG A 193 -18.31 -12.88 18.74
C ARG A 193 -18.34 -13.59 17.38
N LEU A 194 -19.41 -13.41 16.60
CA LEU A 194 -19.53 -14.03 15.26
C LEU A 194 -18.53 -13.45 14.26
N ARG A 195 -18.38 -12.13 14.24
CA ARG A 195 -17.35 -11.45 13.45
C ARG A 195 -15.96 -11.95 13.83
N LEU A 196 -15.62 -11.97 15.12
CA LEU A 196 -14.33 -12.47 15.61
C LEU A 196 -14.07 -13.92 15.21
N ARG A 197 -15.06 -14.82 15.31
CA ARG A 197 -14.94 -16.21 14.83
C ARG A 197 -14.65 -16.29 13.33
N ARG A 198 -15.29 -15.46 12.52
CA ARG A 198 -15.04 -15.40 11.06
C ARG A 198 -13.63 -14.88 10.75
N ILE A 199 -13.14 -13.92 11.53
CA ILE A 199 -11.77 -13.42 11.43
C ILE A 199 -10.79 -14.54 11.81
N GLY A 200 -11.03 -15.25 12.92
CA GLY A 200 -10.21 -16.41 13.35
C GLY A 200 -10.10 -17.46 12.26
N HIS A 201 -11.23 -17.91 11.69
CA HIS A 201 -11.20 -18.90 10.60
C HIS A 201 -10.41 -18.44 9.35
N LYS A 202 -10.33 -17.12 9.11
CA LYS A 202 -9.51 -16.58 8.01
C LYS A 202 -8.03 -16.54 8.37
N LEU A 203 -7.70 -16.26 9.63
CA LEU A 203 -6.34 -16.33 10.15
C LEU A 203 -5.80 -17.76 10.10
N ASP A 204 -6.63 -18.75 10.43
CA ASP A 204 -6.26 -20.18 10.37
C ASP A 204 -5.83 -20.62 8.95
N ARG A 205 -6.23 -19.86 7.91
CA ARG A 205 -5.90 -20.12 6.51
C ARG A 205 -4.85 -19.17 5.93
N LEU A 206 -4.26 -18.32 6.77
CA LEU A 206 -3.33 -17.29 6.32
C LEU A 206 -2.09 -17.90 5.66
N ASP A 207 -1.54 -18.97 6.23
CA ASP A 207 -0.34 -19.62 5.68
C ASP A 207 -0.59 -20.17 4.26
N ASP A 208 -1.72 -20.85 4.03
CA ASP A 208 -2.14 -21.30 2.69
C ASP A 208 -2.19 -20.14 1.67
N VAL A 209 -2.71 -18.99 2.12
CA VAL A 209 -2.82 -17.79 1.29
C VAL A 209 -1.43 -17.22 0.98
N LEU A 210 -0.54 -17.17 1.97
CA LEU A 210 0.83 -16.67 1.79
C LEU A 210 1.63 -17.60 0.87
N ASP A 211 1.46 -18.92 0.98
CA ASP A 211 2.10 -19.90 0.11
C ASP A 211 1.63 -19.77 -1.35
N ALA A 212 0.32 -19.63 -1.56
CA ALA A 212 -0.23 -19.36 -2.90
C ALA A 212 0.28 -18.03 -3.46
N CYS A 213 0.39 -17.00 -2.62
CA CYS A 213 0.98 -15.72 -3.01
C CYS A 213 2.45 -15.86 -3.39
N ARG A 214 3.23 -16.68 -2.67
CA ARG A 214 4.64 -16.92 -2.97
C ARG A 214 4.83 -17.55 -4.35
N VAL A 215 4.07 -18.60 -4.66
CA VAL A 215 4.08 -19.25 -5.99
C VAL A 215 3.71 -18.25 -7.09
N GLY A 216 2.65 -17.46 -6.88
CA GLY A 216 2.26 -16.43 -7.84
C GLY A 216 3.31 -15.34 -8.04
N THR A 217 4.00 -14.97 -6.96
CA THR A 217 5.06 -13.96 -6.98
C THR A 217 6.28 -14.46 -7.74
N GLU A 218 6.71 -15.71 -7.55
CA GLU A 218 7.80 -16.32 -8.32
C GLU A 218 7.53 -16.29 -9.81
N LEU A 219 6.30 -16.65 -10.20
CA LEU A 219 5.89 -16.62 -11.59
C LEU A 219 5.94 -15.19 -12.15
N LEU A 220 5.42 -14.20 -11.42
CA LEU A 220 5.45 -12.80 -11.86
C LEU A 220 6.88 -12.25 -11.95
N LEU A 221 7.74 -12.60 -10.99
CA LEU A 221 9.15 -12.19 -10.97
C LEU A 221 9.99 -12.83 -12.09
N SER A 222 9.53 -13.94 -12.70
CA SER A 222 10.18 -14.55 -13.87
C SER A 222 9.85 -13.86 -15.21
N THR A 223 8.95 -12.87 -15.20
CA THR A 223 8.50 -12.18 -16.41
C THR A 223 9.43 -11.01 -16.77
N PRO A 224 9.46 -10.56 -18.04
CA PRO A 224 10.26 -9.40 -18.45
C PRO A 224 9.78 -8.07 -17.87
N TRP A 225 8.59 -8.02 -17.24
CA TRP A 225 8.08 -6.80 -16.60
C TRP A 225 8.52 -6.66 -15.14
N ALA A 226 9.13 -7.67 -14.53
CA ALA A 226 9.56 -7.59 -13.14
C ALA A 226 10.95 -6.93 -12.99
N LYS A 227 11.24 -6.41 -11.78
CA LYS A 227 12.61 -5.98 -11.45
C LYS A 227 13.58 -7.17 -11.42
N PRO A 228 14.87 -6.97 -11.72
CA PRO A 228 15.90 -7.99 -11.53
C PRO A 228 15.92 -8.52 -10.07
N ARG A 229 16.10 -9.84 -9.90
CA ARG A 229 16.15 -10.46 -8.58
C ARG A 229 17.49 -10.15 -7.90
N ASP A 230 17.42 -9.70 -6.64
CA ASP A 230 18.56 -9.45 -5.77
C ASP A 230 18.94 -10.67 -4.89
N GLY A 231 18.23 -11.79 -5.07
CA GLY A 231 18.48 -13.05 -4.36
C GLY A 231 17.84 -13.16 -2.96
N GLN A 232 17.14 -12.12 -2.48
CA GLN A 232 16.46 -12.14 -1.18
C GLN A 232 15.05 -12.74 -1.29
N GLY A 233 14.96 -14.07 -1.21
CA GLY A 233 13.70 -14.79 -1.12
C GLY A 233 12.70 -14.48 -2.24
N THR A 234 11.43 -14.77 -1.99
CA THR A 234 10.33 -14.46 -2.90
C THR A 234 9.39 -13.48 -2.20
N GLN A 235 9.40 -12.23 -2.66
CA GLN A 235 8.55 -11.14 -2.20
C GLN A 235 8.43 -10.08 -3.32
N PRO A 236 7.39 -9.23 -3.32
CA PRO A 236 6.37 -9.03 -2.29
C PRO A 236 5.23 -10.05 -2.32
N LEU A 237 4.57 -10.29 -1.19
CA LEU A 237 3.46 -11.26 -1.09
C LEU A 237 2.06 -10.66 -1.19
N PHE A 238 1.92 -9.32 -1.31
CA PHE A 238 0.62 -8.67 -1.44
C PHE A 238 0.33 -8.18 -2.86
N ARG A 239 1.19 -7.33 -3.42
CA ARG A 239 1.11 -6.88 -4.83
C ARG A 239 2.49 -6.89 -5.45
N VAL A 240 2.67 -7.57 -6.58
CA VAL A 240 3.94 -7.51 -7.31
C VAL A 240 3.88 -6.32 -8.28
N PRO A 241 4.74 -5.31 -8.14
CA PRO A 241 4.84 -4.25 -9.15
C PRO A 241 5.50 -4.81 -10.40
N LEU A 242 4.72 -4.94 -11.48
CA LEU A 242 5.27 -5.13 -12.82
C LEU A 242 5.43 -3.76 -13.49
N PHE A 243 6.54 -3.54 -14.18
CA PHE A 243 6.86 -2.28 -14.83
C PHE A 243 6.57 -2.37 -16.33
N VAL A 244 5.50 -1.69 -16.74
CA VAL A 244 5.03 -1.66 -18.13
C VAL A 244 5.20 -0.27 -18.72
N ALA A 245 5.53 -0.19 -20.02
CA ALA A 245 5.73 1.08 -20.71
C ALA A 245 4.45 1.93 -20.75
N ASP A 246 3.31 1.30 -21.02
CA ASP A 246 1.98 1.91 -21.02
C ASP A 246 1.07 1.17 -20.03
N ARG A 247 0.98 1.70 -18.82
CA ARG A 247 0.19 1.10 -17.75
C ARG A 247 -1.31 1.23 -17.99
N ASP A 248 -1.78 2.30 -18.59
CA ASP A 248 -3.20 2.53 -18.82
C ASP A 248 -3.74 1.55 -19.87
N ALA A 249 -2.97 1.29 -20.92
CA ALA A 249 -3.29 0.24 -21.89
C ALA A 249 -3.32 -1.16 -21.25
N ALA A 250 -2.37 -1.47 -20.37
CA ALA A 250 -2.34 -2.73 -19.62
C ALA A 250 -3.55 -2.88 -18.69
N ILE A 251 -3.92 -1.83 -17.95
CA ILE A 251 -5.12 -1.80 -17.10
C ILE A 251 -6.38 -2.02 -17.94
N ALA A 252 -6.50 -1.37 -19.09
CA ALA A 252 -7.63 -1.54 -19.99
C ALA A 252 -7.72 -2.99 -20.53
N ALA A 253 -6.59 -3.61 -20.85
CA ALA A 253 -6.52 -5.01 -21.28
C ALA A 253 -6.98 -5.98 -20.17
N LEU A 254 -6.50 -5.77 -18.95
CA LEU A 254 -6.90 -6.55 -17.77
C LEU A 254 -8.40 -6.38 -17.44
N ALA A 255 -8.91 -5.15 -17.55
CA ALA A 255 -10.32 -4.85 -17.31
C ALA A 255 -11.25 -5.60 -18.28
N ARG A 256 -10.83 -5.80 -19.55
CA ARG A 256 -11.59 -6.62 -20.52
C ARG A 256 -11.71 -8.09 -20.11
N GLN A 257 -10.80 -8.59 -19.27
CA GLN A 257 -10.87 -9.92 -18.66
C GLN A 257 -11.50 -9.92 -17.25
N GLY A 258 -12.11 -8.80 -16.83
CA GLY A 258 -12.72 -8.68 -15.52
C GLY A 258 -11.73 -8.55 -14.36
N ILE A 259 -10.45 -8.28 -14.65
CA ILE A 259 -9.42 -8.04 -13.64
C ILE A 259 -9.38 -6.54 -13.34
N VAL A 260 -9.71 -6.18 -12.11
CA VAL A 260 -9.61 -4.80 -11.62
C VAL A 260 -8.24 -4.61 -10.98
N VAL A 261 -7.46 -3.69 -11.52
CA VAL A 261 -6.20 -3.24 -10.93
C VAL A 261 -6.51 -2.15 -9.91
N GLY A 262 -6.00 -2.29 -8.69
CA GLY A 262 -6.16 -1.33 -7.61
C GLY A 262 -4.81 -1.02 -6.96
N TYR A 263 -4.81 -0.21 -5.90
CA TYR A 263 -3.59 0.26 -5.22
C TYR A 263 -2.64 1.05 -6.15
N LEU A 264 -3.19 1.81 -7.09
CA LEU A 264 -2.42 2.72 -7.93
C LEU A 264 -2.12 4.00 -7.14
N TYR A 265 -0.83 4.32 -6.97
CA TYR A 265 -0.37 5.52 -6.30
C TYR A 265 0.16 6.53 -7.33
N ASP A 266 -0.76 7.07 -8.14
CA ASP A 266 -0.46 8.02 -9.22
C ASP A 266 -1.44 9.21 -9.20
N PRO A 267 -0.98 10.47 -9.16
CA PRO A 267 0.42 10.89 -9.03
C PRO A 267 1.01 10.62 -7.63
N PRO A 268 2.36 10.64 -7.48
CA PRO A 268 3.00 10.54 -6.17
C PRO A 268 2.66 11.76 -5.30
N LEU A 269 2.86 11.63 -3.98
CA LEU A 269 2.48 12.66 -3.00
C LEU A 269 3.09 14.03 -3.31
N ASP A 270 4.35 14.06 -3.75
CA ASP A 270 5.09 15.28 -4.14
C ASP A 270 4.39 16.15 -5.19
N ASP A 271 3.56 15.54 -6.04
CA ASP A 271 2.93 16.24 -7.17
C ASP A 271 1.61 16.90 -6.80
N TYR A 272 1.01 16.57 -5.65
CA TYR A 272 -0.29 17.11 -5.26
C TYR A 272 -0.40 17.58 -3.80
N ALA A 273 0.55 17.23 -2.93
CA ALA A 273 0.43 17.53 -1.51
C ALA A 273 0.75 18.97 -1.12
N GLY A 274 1.61 19.64 -1.89
CA GLY A 274 2.09 20.98 -1.57
C GLY A 274 2.93 21.02 -0.29
N ALA A 275 3.73 22.08 -0.15
CA ALA A 275 4.63 22.25 1.01
C ALA A 275 3.88 22.50 2.33
N GLU A 276 2.60 22.86 2.28
CA GLU A 276 1.75 23.04 3.46
C GLU A 276 1.40 21.72 4.16
N PHE A 277 1.47 20.59 3.44
CA PHE A 277 1.09 19.28 3.95
C PHE A 277 2.29 18.37 4.24
N THR A 278 3.33 18.42 3.42
CA THR A 278 4.54 17.61 3.57
C THR A 278 5.74 18.34 2.99
N ASP A 279 6.91 18.10 3.57
CA ASP A 279 8.17 18.52 2.95
C ASP A 279 8.32 17.84 1.58
N PRO A 280 8.73 18.57 0.52
CA PRO A 280 8.94 17.98 -0.79
C PRO A 280 10.14 17.03 -0.76
N SER A 281 10.01 15.90 -1.44
CA SER A 281 11.13 14.98 -1.65
C SER A 281 12.28 15.69 -2.39
N PRO A 282 13.54 15.52 -1.96
CA PRO A 282 14.70 16.04 -2.69
C PRO A 282 14.93 15.29 -4.02
N ALA A 283 14.28 14.14 -4.23
CA ALA A 283 14.41 13.31 -5.42
C ALA A 283 13.04 12.71 -5.84
N PRO A 284 12.11 13.53 -6.38
CA PRO A 284 10.75 13.10 -6.71
C PRO A 284 10.67 12.21 -7.96
N GLU A 285 11.68 12.26 -8.83
CA GLU A 285 11.65 11.57 -10.13
C GLU A 285 11.52 10.04 -10.02
N ALA A 286 12.13 9.43 -8.99
CA ALA A 286 11.98 8.00 -8.75
C ALA A 286 10.53 7.63 -8.41
N ALA A 287 9.86 8.47 -7.60
CA ALA A 287 8.45 8.27 -7.25
C ALA A 287 7.55 8.47 -8.48
N ARG A 288 7.82 9.48 -9.31
CA ARG A 288 7.09 9.74 -10.57
C ARG A 288 7.24 8.59 -11.57
N TRP A 289 8.45 8.06 -11.72
CA TRP A 289 8.69 6.91 -12.59
C TRP A 289 7.93 5.67 -12.10
N PHE A 290 8.04 5.33 -10.81
CA PHE A 290 7.29 4.21 -10.22
C PHE A 290 5.78 4.42 -10.39
N ALA A 291 5.28 5.61 -10.04
CA ALA A 291 3.89 5.99 -10.16
C ALA A 291 3.38 6.00 -11.60
N ARG A 292 4.24 6.09 -12.62
CA ARG A 292 3.84 5.98 -14.03
C ARG A 292 3.79 4.53 -14.51
N HIS A 293 4.77 3.72 -14.11
CA HIS A 293 5.02 2.43 -14.74
C HIS A 293 4.60 1.21 -13.92
N ALA A 294 4.48 1.33 -12.59
CA ALA A 294 4.14 0.22 -11.73
C ALA A 294 2.68 -0.21 -11.90
N LEU A 295 2.50 -1.44 -12.36
CA LEU A 295 1.26 -2.19 -12.44
C LEU A 295 1.21 -3.17 -11.25
N PRO A 296 0.49 -2.85 -10.16
CA PRO A 296 0.41 -3.71 -8.99
C PRO A 296 -0.47 -4.94 -9.25
N VAL A 297 0.16 -6.12 -9.30
CA VAL A 297 -0.51 -7.38 -9.62
C VAL A 297 -0.77 -8.20 -8.37
N ASP A 298 -1.99 -8.72 -8.22
CA ASP A 298 -2.30 -9.74 -7.21
C ASP A 298 -1.60 -11.07 -7.56
N PRO A 299 -0.70 -11.60 -6.72
CA PRO A 299 -0.01 -12.85 -6.99
C PRO A 299 -0.95 -14.02 -7.30
N GLN A 300 -2.15 -14.07 -6.69
CA GLN A 300 -3.12 -15.14 -6.94
C GLN A 300 -3.75 -15.07 -8.34
N ARG A 301 -3.49 -14.00 -9.10
CA ARG A 301 -3.92 -13.80 -10.49
C ARG A 301 -2.77 -13.90 -11.49
N ALA A 302 -1.56 -14.29 -11.05
CA ALA A 302 -0.33 -14.26 -11.83
C ALA A 302 -0.49 -14.80 -13.25
N ARG A 303 -0.95 -16.05 -13.41
CA ARG A 303 -1.10 -16.71 -14.72
C ARG A 303 -1.98 -15.91 -15.68
N THR A 304 -3.20 -15.55 -15.24
CA THR A 304 -4.15 -14.81 -16.08
C THR A 304 -3.62 -13.43 -16.45
N VAL A 305 -2.91 -12.75 -15.53
CA VAL A 305 -2.33 -11.44 -15.82
C VAL A 305 -1.24 -11.55 -16.88
N ILE A 306 -0.32 -12.52 -16.74
CA ILE A 306 0.76 -12.76 -17.71
C ILE A 306 0.18 -13.03 -19.09
N GLU A 307 -0.77 -13.95 -19.21
CA GLU A 307 -1.43 -14.27 -20.49
C GLU A 307 -2.12 -13.06 -21.13
N VAL A 308 -2.62 -12.11 -20.33
CA VAL A 308 -3.22 -10.87 -20.84
C VAL A 308 -2.16 -9.90 -21.32
N LEU A 309 -1.08 -9.72 -20.54
CA LEU A 309 0.01 -8.82 -20.91
C LEU A 309 0.69 -9.28 -22.20
N GLU A 310 0.98 -10.58 -22.32
CA GLU A 310 1.54 -11.20 -23.53
C GLU A 310 0.63 -10.98 -24.75
N ARG A 311 -0.67 -11.32 -24.64
CA ARG A 311 -1.62 -11.14 -25.75
C ARG A 311 -1.86 -9.69 -26.13
N SER A 312 -1.74 -8.77 -25.16
CA SER A 312 -1.86 -7.34 -25.42
C SER A 312 -0.61 -6.73 -26.05
N GLY A 313 0.51 -7.47 -26.08
CA GLY A 313 1.80 -6.95 -26.54
C GLY A 313 2.40 -5.91 -25.60
N ALA A 314 2.05 -5.93 -24.31
CA ALA A 314 2.54 -4.96 -23.32
C ALA A 314 4.07 -4.99 -23.25
N GLN A 315 4.71 -3.85 -23.46
CA GLN A 315 6.17 -3.75 -23.40
C GLN A 315 6.64 -3.45 -21.97
N PRO A 316 7.81 -3.97 -21.54
CA PRO A 316 8.48 -3.54 -20.32
C PRO A 316 8.72 -2.03 -20.32
N ALA A 317 8.67 -1.41 -19.13
CA ALA A 317 9.02 -0.01 -18.98
C ALA A 317 10.50 0.23 -19.31
N PRO A 318 10.87 1.44 -19.81
CA PRO A 318 12.27 1.84 -19.96
C PRO A 318 12.96 1.90 -18.60
N ALA A 319 14.28 1.83 -18.56
CA ALA A 319 14.99 1.88 -17.28
C ALA A 319 14.74 3.22 -16.55
N PRO A 320 14.66 3.24 -15.20
CA PRO A 320 14.59 4.49 -14.45
C PRO A 320 15.78 5.41 -14.81
N GLY A 321 15.50 6.65 -15.21
CA GLY A 321 16.52 7.62 -15.63
C GLY A 321 16.72 7.77 -17.14
N GLU A 322 16.16 6.88 -17.96
CA GLU A 322 16.07 7.09 -19.42
C GLU A 322 14.91 8.05 -19.73
N LEU A 323 15.16 9.36 -19.73
CA LEU A 323 14.21 10.32 -20.30
C LEU A 323 14.19 10.18 -21.84
N PRO A 324 13.02 10.29 -22.50
CA PRO A 324 12.93 10.39 -23.95
C PRO A 324 13.47 11.75 -24.40
N GLY A 325 14.80 11.86 -24.50
CA GLY A 325 15.50 13.08 -24.90
C GLY A 325 16.98 12.87 -25.26
N ASP A 326 17.64 11.88 -24.68
CA ASP A 326 19.08 11.63 -24.87
C ASP A 326 19.41 10.59 -25.96
N ARG A 327 18.70 10.66 -27.10
CA ARG A 327 19.29 10.09 -28.32
C ARG A 327 20.25 11.13 -28.89
N PRO A 328 21.57 10.88 -28.95
CA PRO A 328 22.46 11.74 -29.68
C PRO A 328 21.97 11.77 -31.13
N THR A 329 21.61 12.95 -31.60
CA THR A 329 21.31 13.20 -33.02
C THR A 329 22.56 12.77 -33.79
N PRO A 330 22.46 11.83 -34.75
CA PRO A 330 23.64 11.44 -35.53
C PRO A 330 24.16 12.69 -36.25
N GLY A 331 25.45 12.95 -36.05
CA GLY A 331 26.09 14.24 -36.23
C GLY A 331 25.77 14.93 -37.56
N GLY A 332 25.47 16.22 -37.45
CA GLY A 332 25.62 17.16 -38.54
C GLY A 332 27.09 17.18 -38.97
N LEU A 333 27.34 16.68 -40.18
CA LEU A 333 28.60 16.87 -40.89
C LEU A 333 28.89 18.36 -41.00
N GLY A 334 29.87 18.82 -40.23
CA GLY A 334 30.49 20.12 -40.41
C GLY A 334 31.08 20.18 -41.82
N ARG A 335 30.55 21.09 -42.64
CA ARG A 335 31.27 21.60 -43.81
C ARG A 335 32.11 22.79 -43.37
N SER A 336 33.42 22.60 -43.33
CA SER A 336 34.38 23.69 -43.41
C SER A 336 35.02 23.72 -44.81
N ARG A 337 34.97 24.93 -45.38
CA ARG A 337 35.87 25.53 -46.38
C ARG A 337 35.98 24.94 -47.80
N GLY A 338 35.61 25.82 -48.73
CA GLY A 338 35.86 25.83 -50.17
C GLY A 338 35.16 27.05 -50.74
#